data_AF-A0A7S4USI3-F1
#
_entry.id   AF-A0A7S4USI3-F1
#
_cell.length_a   1.000
_cell.length_b   1.000
_cell.length_c   1.000
_cell.angle_alpha   90.00
_cell.angle_beta   90.00
_cell.angle_gamma   90.00
#
_symmetry.space_group_name_H-M   'P 1'
#
loop_
_entity.id
_entity.type
_entity.pdbx_description
1 polymer ?
#
loop_
_entity_poly.entity_id
_entity_poly.type
_entity_poly.pdbx_seq_one_letter_code
_entity_poly.pdbx_strand_id
1 'polypeptide(L)'
;MTGERLMALASVVKSMEAFSTNFSSDPIDVLILSRMKLVMKKIGDVTMVLSGTIRDADDVVMNNLMEIVEGIEFFVGPVADLVVSTQEQLEKDTTEKITRKQTTEAVRKRLHDQIAPILAYYSRTTPLERSFQSIPHYNLPPQHTRCFIQASNIITSMEDNMWNLACSVFYKGKVLCSHLHPEIMRWVIMRNLFWRQRKLEAGESIGLKDLKPQEYLNVFLSNRHLRILRARTKNTALRSPTGMPAQSGNEIQHSTGGDLEDESLGLGMSDETLLSSAHSSPSPPSTSAPISTSDSSSSSSSSSSSSSSSSTSPSPTPSAASSPSPSSEGTTSRIGKGKKCVGLFILHLKEVSVVVLMEEAAMNNSHHITRVQLQLKSRMEELENGLTEISAQKTFKKKSP
;
A
#
# COMPACT_ATOMS: atom_id res chain seq x y z
N MET A 1 16.87 1.55 21.62
CA MET A 1 16.90 2.50 22.76
C MET A 1 16.10 1.91 23.92
N THR A 2 16.32 2.35 25.17
CA THR A 2 15.36 2.10 26.26
C THR A 2 14.12 2.99 26.09
N GLY A 3 12.98 2.61 26.69
CA GLY A 3 11.73 3.37 26.60
C GLY A 3 11.87 4.82 27.11
N GLU A 4 12.63 5.02 28.19
CA GLU A 4 12.91 6.33 28.77
C GLU A 4 13.61 7.28 27.77
N ARG A 5 14.58 6.77 27.00
CA ARG A 5 15.30 7.56 25.98
C ARG A 5 14.38 7.98 24.83
N LEU A 6 13.40 7.14 24.47
CA LEU A 6 12.37 7.49 23.49
C LEU A 6 11.40 8.54 24.04
N MET A 7 10.99 8.44 25.30
CA MET A 7 10.14 9.45 25.96
C MET A 7 10.87 10.80 26.08
N ALA A 8 12.16 10.79 26.42
CA ALA A 8 12.99 11.99 26.46
C ALA A 8 13.11 12.65 25.07
N LEU A 9 13.38 11.86 24.02
CA LEU A 9 13.44 12.36 22.65
C LEU A 9 12.10 12.96 22.18
N ALA A 10 10.99 12.28 22.46
CA ALA A 10 9.65 12.79 22.14
C ALA A 10 9.32 14.09 22.89
N SER A 11 9.78 14.23 24.14
CA SER A 11 9.63 15.46 24.92
C SER A 11 10.44 16.62 24.30
N VAL A 12 11.69 16.38 23.87
CA VAL A 12 12.53 17.36 23.18
C VAL A 12 11.88 17.80 21.86
N VAL A 13 11.50 16.85 21.00
CA VAL A 13 10.81 17.12 19.73
C VAL A 13 9.59 18.02 19.95
N LYS A 14 8.70 17.64 20.88
CA LYS A 14 7.49 18.40 21.18
C LYS A 14 7.76 19.80 21.75
N SER A 15 8.82 19.94 22.54
CA SER A 15 9.25 21.24 23.08
C SER A 15 9.81 22.14 21.99
N MET A 16 10.53 21.58 21.01
CA MET A 16 11.07 22.34 19.87
C MET A 16 9.99 22.71 18.84
N GLU A 17 9.00 21.83 18.63
CA GLU A 17 7.78 22.15 17.87
C GLU A 17 7.05 23.35 18.51
N ALA A 18 6.74 23.25 19.82
CA ALA A 18 6.05 24.30 20.56
C ALA A 18 6.85 25.61 20.68
N PHE A 19 8.19 25.53 20.73
CA PHE A 19 9.07 26.68 20.67
C PHE A 19 8.96 27.36 19.29
N SER A 20 9.11 26.61 18.20
CA SER A 20 9.06 27.14 16.84
C SER A 20 7.77 27.88 16.53
N THR A 21 6.62 27.36 16.98
CA THR A 21 5.30 27.98 16.76
C THR A 21 5.12 29.33 17.44
N ASN A 22 6.05 29.77 18.30
CA ASN A 22 6.06 31.12 18.88
C ASN A 22 6.88 32.14 18.05
N PHE A 23 7.72 31.67 17.12
CA PHE A 23 8.63 32.51 16.32
C PHE A 23 8.36 32.41 14.80
N SER A 24 7.64 31.38 14.36
CA SER A 24 7.35 31.07 12.96
C SER A 24 5.91 30.55 12.83
N SER A 25 5.23 30.91 11.74
CA SER A 25 4.00 30.24 11.30
C SER A 25 4.25 28.78 10.89
N ASP A 26 5.46 28.52 10.40
CA ASP A 26 5.83 27.30 9.72
C ASP A 26 6.54 26.37 10.70
N PRO A 27 6.15 25.09 10.79
CA PRO A 27 6.72 24.14 11.74
C PRO A 27 8.13 23.70 11.31
N ILE A 28 8.94 23.26 12.28
CA ILE A 28 10.23 22.60 12.00
C ILE A 28 9.94 21.26 11.30
N ASP A 29 10.16 21.22 9.99
CA ASP A 29 10.16 19.97 9.21
C ASP A 29 11.49 19.20 9.36
N VAL A 30 12.62 19.88 9.61
CA VAL A 30 13.95 19.25 9.74
C VAL A 30 14.75 19.85 10.90
N LEU A 31 15.31 18.98 11.74
CA LEU A 31 16.25 19.33 12.81
C LEU A 31 17.57 18.56 12.64
N ILE A 32 18.66 19.29 12.40
CA ILE A 32 20.01 18.72 12.28
C ILE A 32 20.69 18.70 13.67
N LEU A 33 21.15 17.53 14.10
CA LEU A 33 21.92 17.32 15.32
C LEU A 33 23.34 16.85 14.97
N SER A 34 24.27 16.93 15.94
CA SER A 34 25.71 16.66 15.73
C SER A 34 26.07 15.24 15.23
N ARG A 35 25.13 14.29 15.23
CA ARG A 35 25.32 12.90 14.76
C ARG A 35 24.14 12.32 13.97
N MET A 36 23.01 13.01 13.88
CA MET A 36 21.79 12.52 13.23
C MET A 36 20.93 13.69 12.72
N LYS A 37 20.00 13.41 11.82
CA LYS A 37 18.99 14.34 11.34
C LYS A 37 17.62 13.82 11.76
N LEU A 38 16.80 14.65 12.37
CA LEU A 38 15.39 14.32 12.63
C LEU A 38 14.54 15.06 11.60
N VAL A 39 13.71 14.32 10.87
CA VAL A 39 12.67 14.90 10.03
C VAL A 39 11.33 14.69 10.71
N MET A 40 10.51 15.72 10.71
CA MET A 40 9.29 15.84 11.50
C MET A 40 8.12 16.19 10.57
N LYS A 41 6.94 15.62 10.84
CA LYS A 41 5.70 16.09 10.19
C LYS A 41 4.52 16.01 11.15
N LYS A 42 3.83 17.14 11.30
CA LYS A 42 2.58 17.23 12.07
C LYS A 42 1.39 16.87 11.18
N ILE A 43 0.58 15.92 11.63
CA ILE A 43 -0.56 15.38 10.89
C ILE A 43 -1.74 15.29 11.86
N GLY A 44 -2.58 16.34 11.87
CA GLY A 44 -3.58 16.54 12.91
C GLY A 44 -2.92 16.71 14.28
N ASP A 45 -3.39 15.94 15.27
CA ASP A 45 -2.84 15.90 16.63
C ASP A 45 -1.57 15.04 16.78
N VAL A 46 -1.10 14.39 15.71
CA VAL A 46 0.04 13.47 15.74
C VAL A 46 1.28 14.09 15.08
N THR A 47 2.36 14.27 15.84
CA THR A 47 3.68 14.63 15.30
C THR A 47 4.49 13.36 15.03
N MET A 48 4.68 13.06 13.76
CA MET A 48 5.48 11.93 13.27
C MET A 48 6.95 12.36 13.13
N VAL A 49 7.89 11.46 13.44
CA VAL A 49 9.34 11.74 13.42
C VAL A 49 10.10 10.56 12.84
N LEU A 50 11.06 10.82 11.94
CA LEU A 50 12.03 9.84 11.45
C LEU A 50 13.46 10.36 11.70
N SER A 51 14.33 9.50 12.22
CA SER A 51 15.76 9.79 12.37
C SER A 51 16.56 9.23 11.19
N GLY A 52 17.16 10.10 10.38
CA GLY A 52 18.16 9.77 9.36
C GLY A 52 19.59 10.11 9.80
N THR A 53 20.58 9.84 8.94
CA THR A 53 21.94 10.33 9.14
C THR A 53 22.06 11.80 8.71
N ILE A 54 23.14 12.47 9.12
CA ILE A 54 23.43 13.84 8.64
C ILE A 54 23.82 13.90 7.16
N ARG A 55 24.13 12.76 6.52
CA ARG A 55 24.54 12.66 5.11
C ARG A 55 23.37 12.51 4.15
N ASP A 56 22.22 12.05 4.64
CA ASP A 56 21.03 11.86 3.82
C ASP A 56 20.41 13.21 3.48
N ALA A 57 19.97 13.41 2.23
CA ALA A 57 19.29 14.64 1.82
C ALA A 57 17.93 14.78 2.51
N ASP A 58 17.55 16.01 2.85
CA ASP A 58 16.34 16.32 3.64
C ASP A 58 15.08 15.75 2.98
N ASP A 59 14.93 15.96 1.67
CA ASP A 59 13.84 15.41 0.87
C ASP A 59 13.78 13.89 0.88
N VAL A 60 14.92 13.19 0.94
CA VAL A 60 14.95 11.72 0.95
C VAL A 60 14.41 11.20 2.29
N VAL A 61 14.83 11.81 3.41
CA VAL A 61 14.34 11.42 4.74
C VAL A 61 12.88 11.85 4.94
N MET A 62 12.45 12.99 4.37
CA MET A 62 11.05 13.41 4.34
C MET A 62 10.17 12.47 3.50
N ASN A 63 10.62 12.07 2.31
CA ASN A 63 9.89 11.10 1.48
C ASN A 63 9.77 9.75 2.20
N ASN A 64 10.83 9.27 2.86
CA ASN A 64 10.77 8.04 3.68
C ASN A 64 9.79 8.17 4.86
N LEU A 65 9.74 9.33 5.52
CA LEU A 65 8.74 9.62 6.57
C LEU A 65 7.32 9.57 6.00
N MET A 66 7.09 10.13 4.81
CA MET A 66 5.79 10.12 4.15
C MET A 66 5.38 8.73 3.63
N GLU A 67 6.31 7.91 3.13
CA GLU A 67 6.05 6.50 2.80
C GLU A 67 5.63 5.71 4.06
N ILE A 68 6.30 5.94 5.20
CA ILE A 68 5.92 5.33 6.49
C ILE A 68 4.51 5.80 6.92
N VAL A 69 4.17 7.07 6.74
CA VAL A 69 2.83 7.60 7.02
C VAL A 69 1.77 6.93 6.14
N GLU A 70 1.97 6.84 4.82
CA GLU A 70 1.00 6.16 3.93
C GLU A 70 0.80 4.69 4.33
N GLY A 71 1.87 3.99 4.74
CA GLY A 71 1.79 2.64 5.27
C GLY A 71 0.99 2.53 6.56
N ILE A 72 1.26 3.41 7.53
CA ILE A 72 0.51 3.49 8.80
C ILE A 72 -0.97 3.72 8.53
N GLU A 73 -1.30 4.63 7.61
CA GLU A 73 -2.69 4.93 7.25
C GLU A 73 -3.37 3.75 6.58
N PHE A 74 -2.66 3.01 5.71
CA PHE A 74 -3.20 1.78 5.11
C PHE A 74 -3.59 0.74 6.16
N PHE A 75 -2.82 0.57 7.25
CA PHE A 75 -3.10 -0.42 8.30
C PHE A 75 -4.05 0.04 9.41
N VAL A 76 -4.09 1.34 9.71
CA VAL A 76 -4.72 1.88 10.94
C VAL A 76 -5.82 2.92 10.66
N GLY A 77 -5.80 3.57 9.49
CA GLY A 77 -6.65 4.71 9.15
C GLY A 77 -5.94 6.08 9.20
N PRO A 78 -6.57 7.16 8.72
CA PRO A 78 -5.92 8.45 8.54
C PRO A 78 -5.29 8.97 9.84
N VAL A 79 -4.00 9.32 9.79
CA VAL A 79 -3.24 9.68 11.01
C VAL A 79 -3.80 10.94 11.67
N ALA A 80 -4.32 11.89 10.87
CA ALA A 80 -4.99 13.09 11.37
C ALA A 80 -6.24 12.77 12.23
N ASP A 81 -6.96 11.70 11.89
CA ASP A 81 -8.21 11.29 12.55
C ASP A 81 -7.96 10.21 13.61
N LEU A 82 -6.69 9.81 13.84
CA LEU A 82 -6.35 8.64 14.67
C LEU A 82 -6.69 8.84 16.15
N VAL A 83 -6.45 10.04 16.69
CA VAL A 83 -6.76 10.37 18.10
C VAL A 83 -8.27 10.42 18.30
N VAL A 84 -8.98 11.11 17.41
CA VAL A 84 -10.45 11.25 17.45
C VAL A 84 -11.14 9.91 17.29
N SER A 85 -10.80 9.13 16.24
CA SER A 85 -11.42 7.81 16.01
C SER A 85 -11.14 6.80 17.12
N THR A 86 -9.98 6.89 17.80
CA THR A 86 -9.70 6.03 18.96
C THR A 86 -10.47 6.49 20.20
N GLN A 87 -10.67 7.79 20.40
CA GLN A 87 -11.55 8.30 21.45
C GLN A 87 -13.01 7.90 21.22
N GLU A 88 -13.54 8.14 20.01
CA GLU A 88 -14.89 7.72 19.62
C GLU A 88 -15.14 6.22 19.73
N GLN A 89 -14.10 5.39 19.66
CA GLN A 89 -14.20 3.95 19.90
C GLN A 89 -14.28 3.65 21.40
N LEU A 90 -13.37 4.21 22.20
CA LEU A 90 -13.40 4.05 23.67
C LEU A 90 -14.74 4.53 24.27
N GLU A 91 -15.30 5.63 23.76
CA GLU A 91 -16.59 6.22 24.19
C GLU A 91 -17.82 5.39 23.77
N LYS A 92 -17.66 4.41 22.88
CA LYS A 92 -18.68 3.39 22.57
C LYS A 92 -18.51 2.13 23.42
N ASP A 93 -17.26 1.76 23.70
CA ASP A 93 -16.90 0.61 24.53
C ASP A 93 -17.06 0.88 26.05
N THR A 94 -17.14 2.16 26.46
CA THR A 94 -17.16 2.58 27.88
C THR A 94 -18.17 3.70 28.11
N THR A 95 -19.01 3.60 29.14
CA THR A 95 -19.96 4.64 29.56
C THR A 95 -19.33 5.77 30.40
N GLU A 96 -18.06 5.65 30.77
CA GLU A 96 -17.34 6.63 31.58
C GLU A 96 -16.65 7.72 30.74
N LYS A 97 -16.45 8.90 31.34
CA LYS A 97 -15.77 10.03 30.69
C LYS A 97 -14.27 9.75 30.55
N ILE A 98 -13.87 9.29 29.36
CA ILE A 98 -12.49 8.96 29.02
C ILE A 98 -11.55 10.17 29.15
N THR A 99 -10.39 9.93 29.77
CA THR A 99 -9.33 10.92 29.93
C THR A 99 -8.37 10.91 28.74
N ARG A 100 -7.78 12.08 28.43
CA ARG A 100 -6.75 12.22 27.39
C ARG A 100 -5.59 11.21 27.55
N LYS A 101 -5.28 10.79 28.78
CA LYS A 101 -4.26 9.77 29.08
C LYS A 101 -4.67 8.39 28.58
N GLN A 102 -5.92 7.97 28.80
CA GLN A 102 -6.47 6.72 28.26
C GLN A 102 -6.49 6.74 26.73
N THR A 103 -6.95 7.83 26.09
CA THR A 103 -6.89 7.98 24.63
C THR A 103 -5.47 7.86 24.09
N THR A 104 -4.50 8.51 24.74
CA THR A 104 -3.09 8.48 24.32
C THR A 104 -2.51 7.07 24.38
N GLU A 105 -2.76 6.32 25.47
CA GLU A 105 -2.25 4.96 25.62
C GLU A 105 -3.00 3.97 24.71
N ALA A 106 -4.28 4.18 24.44
CA ALA A 106 -5.05 3.40 23.47
C ALA A 106 -4.57 3.64 22.02
N VAL A 107 -4.27 4.89 21.63
CA VAL A 107 -3.64 5.21 20.33
C VAL A 107 -2.27 4.54 20.23
N ARG A 108 -1.45 4.66 21.29
CA ARG A 108 -0.14 3.98 21.36
C ARG A 108 -0.27 2.48 21.20
N LYS A 109 -1.22 1.84 21.88
CA LYS A 109 -1.48 0.40 21.78
C LYS A 109 -1.98 0.01 20.39
N ARG A 110 -2.95 0.75 19.82
CA ARG A 110 -3.47 0.54 18.46
C ARG A 110 -2.38 0.63 17.41
N LEU A 111 -1.48 1.62 17.52
CA LEU A 111 -0.30 1.74 16.66
C LEU A 111 0.66 0.57 16.88
N HIS A 112 1.01 0.25 18.13
CA HIS A 112 1.91 -0.85 18.46
C HIS A 112 1.40 -2.19 17.90
N ASP A 113 0.17 -2.58 18.22
CA ASP A 113 -0.38 -3.90 17.91
C ASP A 113 -0.66 -4.11 16.41
N GLN A 114 -0.79 -3.02 15.63
CA GLN A 114 -0.94 -3.07 14.17
C GLN A 114 0.39 -2.92 13.41
N ILE A 115 1.32 -2.09 13.88
CA ILE A 115 2.52 -1.67 13.12
C ILE A 115 3.80 -2.32 13.66
N ALA A 116 3.95 -2.47 14.99
CA ALA A 116 5.18 -3.04 15.54
C ALA A 116 5.47 -4.48 15.05
N PRO A 117 4.47 -5.38 14.89
CA PRO A 117 4.68 -6.67 14.24
C PRO A 117 5.13 -6.55 12.77
N ILE A 118 4.63 -5.57 12.03
CA ILE A 118 5.01 -5.33 10.63
C ILE A 118 6.45 -4.83 10.56
N LEU A 119 6.83 -3.86 11.40
CA LEU A 119 8.22 -3.38 11.51
C LEU A 119 9.17 -4.48 12.04
N ALA A 120 8.72 -5.35 12.94
CA ALA A 120 9.48 -6.50 13.42
C ALA A 120 9.65 -7.58 12.33
N TYR A 121 8.65 -7.78 11.47
CA TYR A 121 8.78 -8.64 10.30
C TYR A 121 9.80 -8.05 9.32
N TYR A 122 9.63 -6.78 8.93
CA TYR A 122 10.54 -6.10 8.00
C TYR A 122 11.99 -6.06 8.49
N SER A 123 12.25 -5.65 9.74
CA SER A 123 13.61 -5.65 10.30
C SER A 123 14.30 -7.03 10.34
N ARG A 124 13.55 -8.13 10.17
CA ARG A 124 14.08 -9.50 10.03
C ARG A 124 14.20 -9.98 8.59
N THR A 125 13.32 -9.56 7.68
CA THR A 125 13.25 -10.11 6.30
C THR A 125 13.73 -9.17 5.20
N THR A 126 13.60 -7.85 5.40
CA THR A 126 13.72 -6.85 4.33
C THR A 126 14.11 -5.48 4.93
N PRO A 127 15.35 -4.97 4.74
CA PRO A 127 15.72 -3.65 5.24
C PRO A 127 14.83 -2.57 4.59
N LEU A 128 14.20 -1.73 5.43
CA LEU A 128 13.27 -0.67 5.03
C LEU A 128 13.90 0.43 4.15
N GLU A 129 15.23 0.47 4.06
CA GLU A 129 16.04 1.50 3.38
C GLU A 129 15.89 1.55 1.85
N ARG A 130 15.01 0.74 1.24
CA ARG A 130 14.93 0.58 -0.22
C ARG A 130 13.51 0.67 -0.76
N SER A 131 13.03 1.90 -0.90
CA SER A 131 11.88 2.29 -1.76
C SER A 131 12.05 1.89 -3.23
N PHE A 132 13.23 1.40 -3.63
CA PHE A 132 13.55 0.83 -4.94
C PHE A 132 13.51 -0.71 -5.01
N GLN A 133 13.27 -1.42 -3.90
CA GLN A 133 13.29 -2.88 -3.93
C GLN A 133 12.10 -3.41 -4.75
N SER A 134 12.41 -4.35 -5.64
CA SER A 134 11.43 -5.01 -6.51
C SER A 134 10.43 -5.83 -5.70
N ILE A 135 9.21 -5.92 -6.21
CA ILE A 135 8.17 -6.76 -5.60
C ILE A 135 8.63 -8.23 -5.64
N PRO A 136 8.52 -8.98 -4.53
CA PRO A 136 8.91 -10.38 -4.49
C PRO A 136 7.95 -11.23 -5.32
N HIS A 137 8.25 -11.38 -6.61
CA HIS A 137 7.53 -12.27 -7.52
C HIS A 137 7.91 -13.74 -7.31
N TYR A 138 6.99 -14.65 -7.64
CA TYR A 138 7.26 -16.08 -7.67
C TYR A 138 7.74 -16.50 -9.07
N ASN A 139 9.00 -16.90 -9.19
CA ASN A 139 9.57 -17.35 -10.46
C ASN A 139 9.05 -18.75 -10.83
N LEU A 140 7.95 -18.79 -11.58
CA LEU A 140 7.46 -20.00 -12.25
C LEU A 140 8.47 -20.50 -13.29
N PRO A 141 8.77 -21.81 -13.35
CA PRO A 141 9.50 -22.38 -14.48
C PRO A 141 8.68 -22.29 -15.78
N PRO A 142 9.31 -22.12 -16.96
CA PRO A 142 8.60 -21.96 -18.24
C PRO A 142 7.64 -23.11 -18.60
N GLN A 143 7.91 -24.31 -18.10
CA GLN A 143 7.08 -25.52 -18.30
C GLN A 143 5.71 -25.44 -17.60
N HIS A 144 5.46 -24.42 -16.77
CA HIS A 144 4.25 -24.31 -15.95
C HIS A 144 3.50 -22.98 -16.12
N THR A 145 3.62 -22.36 -17.30
CA THR A 145 2.85 -21.16 -17.69
C THR A 145 1.33 -21.33 -17.51
N ARG A 146 0.81 -22.57 -17.57
CA ARG A 146 -0.60 -22.89 -17.22
C ARG A 146 -1.01 -22.36 -15.85
N CYS A 147 -0.15 -22.43 -14.83
CA CYS A 147 -0.45 -21.92 -13.49
C CYS A 147 -0.49 -20.38 -13.45
N PHE A 148 0.31 -19.70 -14.28
CA PHE A 148 0.20 -18.25 -14.46
C PHE A 148 -1.13 -17.88 -15.14
N ILE A 149 -1.53 -18.63 -16.18
CA ILE A 149 -2.81 -18.44 -16.87
C ILE A 149 -3.99 -18.67 -15.91
N GLN A 150 -3.96 -19.71 -15.08
CA GLN A 150 -4.97 -19.93 -14.04
C GLN A 150 -5.04 -18.77 -13.02
N ALA A 151 -3.89 -18.26 -12.57
CA ALA A 151 -3.82 -17.10 -11.69
C ALA A 151 -4.33 -15.80 -12.36
N SER A 152 -4.07 -15.62 -13.66
CA SER A 152 -4.61 -14.52 -14.44
C SER A 152 -6.14 -14.65 -14.61
N ASN A 153 -6.65 -15.86 -14.88
CA ASN A 153 -8.09 -16.12 -15.01
C ASN A 153 -8.85 -15.88 -13.70
N ILE A 154 -8.23 -16.17 -12.54
CA ILE A 154 -8.73 -15.75 -11.22
C ILE A 154 -8.87 -14.23 -11.16
N ILE A 155 -7.82 -13.49 -11.54
CA ILE A 155 -7.81 -12.01 -11.52
C ILE A 155 -8.89 -11.43 -12.44
N THR A 156 -8.97 -11.87 -13.70
CA THR A 156 -9.97 -11.40 -14.66
C THR A 156 -11.40 -11.63 -14.14
N SER A 157 -11.69 -12.82 -13.60
CA SER A 157 -13.02 -13.11 -13.04
C SER A 157 -13.40 -12.28 -11.80
N MET A 158 -12.42 -11.63 -11.17
CA MET A 158 -12.67 -10.64 -10.12
C MET A 158 -12.80 -9.23 -10.68
N GLU A 159 -12.12 -8.87 -11.78
CA GLU A 159 -12.30 -7.58 -12.47
C GLU A 159 -13.69 -7.44 -13.10
N ASP A 160 -14.31 -8.54 -13.55
CA ASP A 160 -15.67 -8.58 -14.11
C ASP A 160 -16.77 -8.07 -13.13
N ASN A 161 -16.45 -7.94 -11.85
CA ASN A 161 -17.38 -7.55 -10.80
C ASN A 161 -17.10 -6.10 -10.36
N MET A 162 -17.98 -5.17 -10.71
CA MET A 162 -17.81 -3.71 -10.51
C MET A 162 -17.50 -3.26 -9.07
N TRP A 163 -17.77 -4.11 -8.08
CA TRP A 163 -17.51 -3.85 -6.66
C TRP A 163 -16.08 -4.19 -6.22
N ASN A 164 -15.35 -4.94 -7.04
CA ASN A 164 -13.94 -5.22 -6.85
C ASN A 164 -13.10 -4.11 -7.48
N LEU A 165 -12.26 -3.46 -6.69
CA LEU A 165 -11.31 -2.45 -7.15
C LEU A 165 -10.00 -3.06 -7.67
N ALA A 166 -9.57 -4.19 -7.11
CA ALA A 166 -8.39 -4.92 -7.59
C ALA A 166 -8.33 -6.38 -7.11
N CYS A 167 -7.47 -7.20 -7.73
CA CYS A 167 -7.19 -8.58 -7.34
C CYS A 167 -5.69 -8.92 -7.47
N SER A 168 -5.20 -9.87 -6.67
CA SER A 168 -3.85 -10.44 -6.78
C SER A 168 -3.76 -11.84 -6.21
N VAL A 169 -2.92 -12.66 -6.84
CA VAL A 169 -2.67 -14.05 -6.47
C VAL A 169 -1.24 -14.20 -5.98
N PHE A 170 -1.08 -14.89 -4.86
CA PHE A 170 0.18 -15.12 -4.18
C PHE A 170 0.43 -16.61 -4.02
N TYR A 171 1.69 -17.01 -4.09
CA TYR A 171 2.13 -18.37 -3.78
C TYR A 171 3.38 -18.33 -2.90
N LYS A 172 3.36 -19.07 -1.79
CA LYS A 172 4.42 -19.07 -0.76
C LYS A 172 4.81 -17.65 -0.30
N GLY A 173 3.81 -16.76 -0.20
CA GLY A 173 3.98 -15.35 0.21
C GLY A 173 4.54 -14.41 -0.87
N LYS A 174 4.82 -14.89 -2.08
CA LYS A 174 5.32 -14.11 -3.22
C LYS A 174 4.21 -13.85 -4.24
N VAL A 175 4.28 -12.74 -4.98
CA VAL A 175 3.30 -12.38 -6.01
C VAL A 175 3.43 -13.34 -7.20
N LEU A 176 2.37 -14.11 -7.46
CA LEU A 176 2.28 -14.99 -8.62
C LEU A 176 1.70 -14.24 -9.83
N CYS A 177 0.64 -13.46 -9.62
CA CYS A 177 0.03 -12.60 -10.63
C CYS A 177 -0.68 -11.39 -9.95
N SER A 178 -0.72 -10.23 -10.61
CA SER A 178 -1.26 -8.97 -10.04
C SER A 178 -1.48 -7.92 -11.13
N HIS A 179 -2.52 -7.10 -10.98
CA HIS A 179 -2.65 -5.81 -11.69
C HIS A 179 -2.58 -4.58 -10.75
N LEU A 180 -2.26 -4.74 -9.46
CA LEU A 180 -2.16 -3.59 -8.54
C LEU A 180 -0.99 -2.67 -8.91
N HIS A 181 -1.08 -1.39 -8.53
CA HIS A 181 0.06 -0.46 -8.60
C HIS A 181 1.16 -0.92 -7.63
N PRO A 182 2.46 -0.84 -7.97
CA PRO A 182 3.54 -1.34 -7.13
C PRO A 182 3.55 -0.80 -5.69
N GLU A 183 3.24 0.49 -5.51
CA GLU A 183 3.08 1.12 -4.19
C GLU A 183 2.03 0.40 -3.32
N ILE A 184 0.83 0.16 -3.87
CA ILE A 184 -0.27 -0.49 -3.14
C ILE A 184 0.04 -1.97 -2.90
N MET A 185 0.69 -2.62 -3.88
CA MET A 185 1.11 -4.02 -3.76
C MET A 185 2.09 -4.24 -2.61
N ARG A 186 3.00 -3.29 -2.33
CA ARG A 186 3.88 -3.35 -1.14
C ARG A 186 3.06 -3.47 0.14
N TRP A 187 2.10 -2.57 0.37
CA TRP A 187 1.26 -2.59 1.57
C TRP A 187 0.40 -3.86 1.70
N VAL A 188 -0.15 -4.34 0.57
CA VAL A 188 -0.91 -5.60 0.50
C VAL A 188 -0.03 -6.82 0.84
N ILE A 189 1.22 -6.87 0.36
CA ILE A 189 2.20 -7.92 0.70
C ILE A 189 2.44 -7.94 2.22
N MET A 190 2.66 -6.79 2.86
CA MET A 190 2.90 -6.75 4.30
C MET A 190 1.72 -7.33 5.08
N ARG A 191 0.48 -6.96 4.70
CA ARG A 191 -0.74 -7.43 5.38
C ARG A 191 -0.94 -8.94 5.20
N ASN A 192 -0.76 -9.46 3.99
CA ASN A 192 -0.86 -10.89 3.66
C ASN A 192 0.20 -11.73 4.40
N LEU A 193 1.46 -11.28 4.41
CA LEU A 193 2.55 -11.95 5.13
C LEU A 193 2.36 -11.90 6.65
N PHE A 194 1.99 -10.76 7.21
CA PHE A 194 1.71 -10.60 8.63
C PHE A 194 0.54 -11.47 9.10
N TRP A 195 -0.57 -11.50 8.34
CA TRP A 195 -1.72 -12.34 8.65
C TRP A 195 -1.34 -13.83 8.65
N ARG A 196 -0.62 -14.27 7.61
CA ARG A 196 -0.09 -15.64 7.50
C ARG A 196 0.84 -15.99 8.67
N GLN A 197 1.70 -15.06 9.09
CA GLN A 197 2.58 -15.24 10.25
C GLN A 197 1.76 -15.45 11.54
N ARG A 198 0.74 -14.62 11.81
CA ARG A 198 -0.11 -14.76 13.01
C ARG A 198 -0.87 -16.08 13.06
N LYS A 199 -1.42 -16.55 11.94
CA LYS A 199 -2.11 -17.84 11.89
C LYS A 199 -1.17 -19.02 12.16
N LEU A 200 0.06 -18.98 11.63
CA LEU A 200 1.09 -19.97 11.94
C LEU A 200 1.51 -19.94 13.41
N GLU A 201 1.68 -18.75 14.00
CA GLU A 201 2.02 -18.57 15.42
C GLU A 201 0.90 -19.00 16.37
N ALA A 202 -0.37 -18.88 15.96
CA ALA A 202 -1.53 -19.40 16.68
C ALA A 202 -1.68 -20.93 16.59
N GLY A 203 -0.86 -21.63 15.80
CA GLY A 203 -1.02 -23.05 15.50
C GLY A 203 -2.22 -23.38 14.61
N GLU A 204 -2.90 -22.37 14.05
CA GLU A 204 -4.04 -22.56 13.17
C GLU A 204 -3.58 -23.11 11.81
N SER A 205 -3.95 -24.34 11.50
CA SER A 205 -3.72 -24.91 10.17
C SER A 205 -4.47 -24.08 9.11
N ILE A 206 -3.77 -23.59 8.09
CA ILE A 206 -4.34 -22.84 6.96
C ILE A 206 -5.09 -23.82 6.03
N GLY A 207 -6.20 -24.37 6.54
CA GLY A 207 -6.92 -25.51 6.00
C GLY A 207 -8.35 -25.16 5.58
N LEU A 208 -8.78 -25.74 4.46
CA LEU A 208 -10.02 -25.45 3.75
C LEU A 208 -11.33 -25.75 4.50
N LYS A 209 -11.27 -26.38 5.68
CA LYS A 209 -12.47 -26.88 6.38
C LYS A 209 -13.31 -25.79 7.04
N ASP A 210 -12.75 -24.58 7.20
CA ASP A 210 -13.48 -23.40 7.64
C ASP A 210 -13.08 -22.18 6.79
N LEU A 211 -13.67 -22.07 5.59
CA LEU A 211 -13.73 -20.79 4.85
C LEU A 211 -14.74 -19.83 5.49
N LYS A 212 -14.65 -19.68 6.81
CA LYS A 212 -15.33 -18.62 7.55
C LYS A 212 -14.88 -17.27 6.98
N PRO A 213 -15.78 -16.28 6.83
CA PRO A 213 -15.40 -14.92 6.45
C PRO A 213 -14.66 -14.23 7.61
N GLN A 214 -13.43 -14.68 7.87
CA GLN A 214 -12.56 -14.16 8.90
C GLN A 214 -11.70 -13.02 8.35
N GLU A 215 -11.69 -11.92 9.10
CA GLU A 215 -10.75 -10.81 8.90
C GLU A 215 -10.85 -10.17 7.52
N TYR A 216 -12.04 -9.66 7.22
CA TYR A 216 -12.15 -8.42 6.45
C TYR A 216 -11.28 -7.35 7.10
N LEU A 217 -10.32 -6.79 6.36
CA LEU A 217 -9.45 -5.74 6.89
C LEU A 217 -9.80 -4.44 6.18
N ASN A 218 -10.45 -3.53 6.91
CA ASN A 218 -10.62 -2.15 6.46
C ASN A 218 -9.23 -1.53 6.31
N VAL A 219 -8.85 -1.19 5.08
CA VAL A 219 -7.61 -0.50 4.74
C VAL A 219 -7.95 0.84 4.09
N PHE A 220 -7.09 1.83 4.27
CA PHE A 220 -7.35 3.18 3.77
C PHE A 220 -6.43 3.49 2.59
N LEU A 221 -7.02 3.97 1.50
CA LEU A 221 -6.28 4.38 0.31
C LEU A 221 -6.44 5.87 0.07
N SER A 222 -5.34 6.48 -0.37
CA SER A 222 -5.32 7.89 -0.77
C SER A 222 -6.22 8.13 -1.99
N ASN A 223 -6.72 9.35 -2.17
CA ASN A 223 -7.37 9.76 -3.42
C ASN A 223 -6.44 9.67 -4.65
N ARG A 224 -5.11 9.51 -4.50
CA ARG A 224 -4.19 9.17 -5.60
C ARG A 224 -4.34 7.69 -5.98
N HIS A 225 -4.19 6.78 -5.02
CA HIS A 225 -4.32 5.33 -5.23
C HIS A 225 -5.72 4.93 -5.70
N LEU A 226 -6.78 5.51 -5.12
CA LEU A 226 -8.16 5.28 -5.53
C LEU A 226 -8.46 5.72 -6.97
N ARG A 227 -7.80 6.77 -7.47
CA ARG A 227 -7.89 7.18 -8.89
C ARG A 227 -7.18 6.19 -9.79
N ILE A 228 -5.99 5.71 -9.40
CA ILE A 228 -5.24 4.70 -10.17
C ILE A 228 -6.04 3.40 -10.31
N LEU A 229 -6.69 2.93 -9.23
CA LEU A 229 -7.55 1.74 -9.28
C LEU A 229 -8.79 1.98 -10.17
N ARG A 230 -9.62 2.99 -9.87
CA ARG A 230 -10.87 3.24 -10.62
C ARG A 230 -10.66 3.61 -12.09
N ALA A 231 -9.50 4.16 -12.47
CA ALA A 231 -9.15 4.39 -13.88
C ALA A 231 -8.98 3.07 -14.65
N ARG A 232 -8.45 2.00 -14.02
CA ARG A 232 -8.40 0.67 -14.63
C ARG A 232 -9.78 0.06 -14.79
N THR A 233 -10.61 0.07 -13.73
CA THR A 233 -11.97 -0.52 -13.78
C THR A 233 -12.82 0.07 -14.91
N LYS A 234 -12.72 1.39 -15.16
CA LYS A 234 -13.40 2.04 -16.29
C LYS A 234 -12.88 1.58 -17.65
N ASN A 235 -11.56 1.41 -17.81
CA ASN A 235 -10.97 0.95 -19.06
C ASN A 235 -11.27 -0.54 -19.34
N THR A 236 -11.43 -1.37 -18.31
CA THR A 236 -11.90 -2.76 -18.47
C THR A 236 -13.39 -2.78 -18.85
N ALA A 237 -14.24 -1.98 -18.23
CA ALA A 237 -15.67 -1.89 -18.57
C ALA A 237 -15.90 -1.42 -20.03
N LEU A 238 -15.12 -0.43 -20.50
CA LEU A 238 -15.12 0.04 -21.89
C LEU A 238 -14.50 -0.95 -22.90
N ARG A 239 -13.94 -2.06 -22.43
CA ARG A 239 -13.46 -3.21 -23.24
C ARG A 239 -14.39 -4.42 -23.17
N SER A 240 -15.58 -4.29 -22.57
CA SER A 240 -16.65 -5.28 -22.76
C SER A 240 -16.95 -5.42 -24.27
N PRO A 241 -17.22 -6.63 -24.78
CA PRO A 241 -17.17 -6.90 -26.22
C PRO A 241 -18.41 -6.38 -26.96
N THR A 242 -18.36 -5.11 -27.36
CA THR A 242 -19.35 -4.49 -28.26
C THR A 242 -19.23 -5.07 -29.67
N GLY A 243 -19.78 -6.26 -29.88
CA GLY A 243 -20.00 -6.87 -31.19
C GLY A 243 -18.75 -7.12 -32.03
N MET A 244 -18.10 -8.28 -31.83
CA MET A 244 -17.34 -8.89 -32.93
C MET A 244 -18.33 -9.16 -34.08
N PRO A 245 -18.16 -8.56 -35.27
CA PRO A 245 -19.04 -8.87 -36.40
C PRO A 245 -18.81 -10.32 -36.81
N ALA A 246 -19.89 -11.07 -37.01
CA ALA A 246 -19.81 -12.46 -37.46
C ALA A 246 -19.33 -12.51 -38.92
N GLN A 247 -18.02 -12.65 -39.13
CA GLN A 247 -17.49 -13.03 -40.43
C GLN A 247 -17.78 -14.52 -40.68
N SER A 248 -18.76 -14.77 -41.53
CA SER A 248 -18.93 -16.04 -42.23
C SER A 248 -17.61 -16.43 -42.90
N GLY A 249 -17.18 -17.68 -42.73
CA GLY A 249 -15.90 -18.14 -43.25
C GLY A 249 -15.84 -18.21 -44.77
N ASN A 250 -14.63 -18.44 -45.28
CA ASN A 250 -14.41 -18.98 -46.62
C ASN A 250 -13.19 -19.91 -46.62
N GLU A 251 -12.91 -20.54 -47.77
CA GLU A 251 -12.29 -21.87 -47.83
C GLU A 251 -10.76 -21.97 -47.71
N ILE A 252 -10.33 -23.22 -47.58
CA ILE A 252 -8.94 -23.71 -47.59
C ILE A 252 -8.28 -23.46 -48.96
N GLN A 253 -7.01 -23.07 -48.97
CA GLN A 253 -6.07 -23.51 -50.00
C GLN A 253 -4.74 -23.97 -49.41
N HIS A 254 -4.15 -25.00 -50.02
CA HIS A 254 -2.83 -25.53 -49.70
C HIS A 254 -1.72 -24.65 -50.33
N SER A 255 -0.54 -24.65 -49.69
CA SER A 255 0.73 -24.56 -50.39
C SER A 255 1.77 -25.45 -49.70
N THR A 256 2.79 -25.91 -50.43
CA THR A 256 3.66 -27.03 -50.03
C THR A 256 5.10 -26.82 -50.47
N GLY A 257 6.05 -27.30 -49.67
CA GLY A 257 7.43 -27.58 -50.08
C GLY A 257 8.42 -26.43 -49.92
N GLY A 258 9.66 -26.75 -49.58
CA GLY A 258 10.74 -25.78 -49.38
C GLY A 258 11.85 -26.27 -48.45
N ASP A 259 12.45 -27.42 -48.75
CA ASP A 259 13.70 -27.87 -48.10
C ASP A 259 14.90 -27.04 -48.59
N LEU A 260 15.93 -26.89 -47.76
CA LEU A 260 17.31 -27.39 -47.99
C LEU A 260 18.32 -26.79 -46.98
N GLU A 261 19.29 -27.65 -46.63
CA GLU A 261 20.70 -27.43 -46.24
C GLU A 261 21.08 -26.23 -45.33
N ASP A 262 21.69 -26.41 -44.14
CA ASP A 262 22.89 -27.20 -43.74
C ASP A 262 24.23 -26.55 -44.14
N GLU A 263 24.96 -26.09 -43.12
CA GLU A 263 26.39 -25.73 -43.12
C GLU A 263 26.85 -25.60 -41.65
N SER A 264 28.14 -25.74 -41.40
CA SER A 264 28.63 -26.23 -40.09
C SER A 264 29.78 -25.43 -39.46
N LEU A 265 30.47 -26.04 -38.47
CA LEU A 265 31.64 -25.52 -37.73
C LEU A 265 31.34 -24.39 -36.72
N GLY A 266 32.05 -24.26 -35.59
CA GLY A 266 33.05 -25.16 -34.99
C GLY A 266 33.98 -24.44 -34.00
N LEU A 267 34.51 -25.18 -33.01
CA LEU A 267 35.51 -24.74 -32.00
C LEU A 267 35.00 -23.69 -30.98
N GLY A 268 35.54 -23.57 -29.75
CA GLY A 268 36.51 -24.43 -29.03
C GLY A 268 37.37 -23.64 -28.03
N MET A 269 37.74 -24.26 -26.89
CA MET A 269 38.68 -23.76 -25.84
C MET A 269 38.12 -22.59 -24.98
N SER A 270 38.11 -22.57 -23.62
CA SER A 270 39.09 -22.90 -22.54
C SER A 270 40.15 -21.79 -22.35
N ASP A 271 40.64 -21.42 -21.16
CA ASP A 271 40.36 -21.79 -19.74
C ASP A 271 40.92 -20.66 -18.81
N GLU A 272 40.93 -20.86 -17.48
CA GLU A 272 41.70 -20.10 -16.45
C GLU A 272 41.32 -18.60 -16.22
N THR A 273 41.03 -18.04 -15.02
CA THR A 273 41.55 -18.04 -13.63
C THR A 273 42.59 -16.93 -13.32
N LEU A 274 42.69 -16.56 -12.03
CA LEU A 274 43.66 -15.60 -11.42
C LEU A 274 43.43 -14.08 -11.72
N LEU A 275 43.93 -13.13 -10.91
CA LEU A 275 43.84 -12.98 -9.44
C LEU A 275 44.16 -11.51 -9.03
N SER A 276 43.36 -10.93 -8.13
CA SER A 276 43.74 -9.87 -7.13
C SER A 276 44.24 -8.47 -7.56
N SER A 277 44.07 -7.53 -6.62
CA SER A 277 44.79 -6.25 -6.45
C SER A 277 44.56 -5.13 -7.48
N ALA A 278 44.73 -3.84 -7.16
CA ALA A 278 44.57 -3.05 -5.91
C ALA A 278 44.80 -1.55 -6.27
N HIS A 279 44.53 -0.63 -5.33
CA HIS A 279 45.03 0.76 -5.30
C HIS A 279 44.76 1.70 -6.52
N SER A 280 43.84 2.66 -6.36
CA SER A 280 44.20 4.08 -6.10
C SER A 280 43.09 5.06 -6.52
N SER A 281 42.65 5.89 -5.58
CA SER A 281 41.84 7.09 -5.87
C SER A 281 42.74 8.32 -6.02
N PRO A 282 42.51 9.20 -7.01
CA PRO A 282 42.91 10.60 -6.93
C PRO A 282 41.71 11.50 -6.61
N SER A 283 41.88 12.39 -5.63
CA SER A 283 40.94 13.48 -5.30
C SER A 283 41.15 14.71 -6.23
N PRO A 284 40.19 15.64 -6.34
CA PRO A 284 40.09 16.53 -7.49
C PRO A 284 40.95 17.82 -7.39
N PRO A 285 41.19 18.52 -8.50
CA PRO A 285 41.69 19.89 -8.50
C PRO A 285 40.59 20.87 -8.08
N SER A 286 40.93 21.79 -7.18
CA SER A 286 40.11 22.97 -6.86
C SER A 286 40.45 24.11 -7.81
N THR A 287 39.44 24.83 -8.31
CA THR A 287 39.64 26.12 -9.00
C THR A 287 38.63 27.15 -8.50
N SER A 288 39.13 28.27 -7.99
CA SER A 288 38.32 29.39 -7.49
C SER A 288 38.64 30.69 -8.24
N ALA A 289 37.60 31.41 -8.64
CA ALA A 289 37.68 32.79 -9.17
C ALA A 289 36.35 33.53 -8.86
N PRO A 290 36.34 34.82 -8.45
CA PRO A 290 35.14 35.56 -8.09
C PRO A 290 34.86 36.79 -9.00
N ILE A 291 34.05 37.75 -8.52
CA ILE A 291 33.72 39.08 -9.12
C ILE A 291 32.78 38.96 -10.35
N SER A 292 31.74 39.77 -10.62
CA SER A 292 31.33 41.14 -10.21
C SER A 292 29.77 41.25 -10.17
N THR A 293 29.11 41.78 -9.14
CA THR A 293 28.61 43.18 -8.92
C THR A 293 27.53 43.75 -9.88
N SER A 294 26.65 44.62 -9.34
CA SER A 294 25.70 45.56 -10.02
C SER A 294 24.44 44.97 -10.69
N ASP A 295 23.26 45.63 -10.71
CA ASP A 295 22.70 46.56 -9.70
C ASP A 295 21.16 46.69 -9.77
N SER A 296 20.63 47.41 -8.78
CA SER A 296 19.26 47.86 -8.49
C SER A 296 18.41 48.39 -9.66
N SER A 297 17.10 48.09 -9.63
CA SER A 297 16.02 49.07 -9.88
C SER A 297 14.63 48.49 -9.57
N SER A 298 13.62 49.37 -9.40
CA SER A 298 12.28 49.03 -8.90
C SER A 298 11.17 49.81 -9.61
N SER A 299 9.96 49.24 -9.67
CA SER A 299 8.71 49.94 -10.01
C SER A 299 7.50 49.20 -9.44
N SER A 300 6.35 49.87 -9.33
CA SER A 300 5.25 49.50 -8.41
C SER A 300 3.85 49.72 -8.99
N SER A 301 2.82 49.65 -8.13
CA SER A 301 1.39 49.99 -8.32
C SER A 301 0.45 48.97 -8.99
N SER A 302 -0.89 49.11 -8.89
CA SER A 302 -1.77 48.97 -7.70
C SER A 302 -3.19 49.56 -7.93
N SER A 303 -4.25 48.76 -7.81
CA SER A 303 -5.66 49.16 -7.58
C SER A 303 -6.49 47.87 -7.30
N SER A 304 -7.53 47.77 -6.46
CA SER A 304 -8.57 48.64 -5.85
C SER A 304 -9.76 49.01 -6.77
N SER A 305 -11.04 49.00 -6.34
CA SER A 305 -11.67 48.58 -5.07
C SER A 305 -12.69 47.41 -5.24
N SER A 306 -13.95 47.29 -4.77
CA SER A 306 -14.99 48.20 -4.20
C SER A 306 -15.98 47.42 -3.26
N SER A 307 -16.98 48.12 -2.70
CA SER A 307 -18.08 47.65 -1.83
C SER A 307 -19.31 47.09 -2.62
N SER A 308 -20.45 46.60 -2.08
CA SER A 308 -21.17 46.74 -0.77
C SER A 308 -22.04 45.47 -0.49
N SER A 309 -23.04 45.30 0.43
CA SER A 309 -23.76 46.11 1.45
C SER A 309 -24.48 45.20 2.51
N SER A 310 -25.32 45.79 3.39
CA SER A 310 -26.24 45.21 4.41
C SER A 310 -27.58 44.64 3.83
N SER A 311 -28.56 44.03 4.54
CA SER A 311 -29.09 44.25 5.92
C SER A 311 -30.11 43.20 6.48
N THR A 312 -30.20 43.07 7.82
CA THR A 312 -31.39 42.80 8.71
C THR A 312 -32.37 41.60 8.56
N SER A 313 -32.68 40.96 9.71
CA SER A 313 -33.80 40.02 10.01
C SER A 313 -35.15 40.75 10.33
N PRO A 314 -36.34 40.13 10.61
CA PRO A 314 -36.60 38.97 11.52
C PRO A 314 -37.72 37.96 11.11
N SER A 315 -38.07 37.03 12.02
CA SER A 315 -39.09 35.96 11.88
C SER A 315 -40.53 36.40 12.27
N PRO A 316 -41.59 35.59 12.01
CA PRO A 316 -42.05 34.58 13.00
C PRO A 316 -42.62 33.26 12.41
N THR A 317 -43.11 32.36 13.28
CA THR A 317 -43.69 31.03 12.98
C THR A 317 -45.21 31.04 12.75
N PRO A 318 -45.80 29.92 12.28
CA PRO A 318 -46.59 29.09 13.21
C PRO A 318 -46.37 27.56 13.06
N SER A 319 -47.01 26.79 13.94
CA SER A 319 -46.77 25.35 14.17
C SER A 319 -47.61 24.39 13.32
N ALA A 320 -47.05 23.21 13.02
CA ALA A 320 -47.80 21.97 12.80
C ALA A 320 -46.93 20.76 13.21
N ALA A 321 -47.54 19.68 13.69
CA ALA A 321 -46.84 18.46 14.14
C ALA A 321 -47.09 17.29 13.18
N SER A 322 -46.09 16.42 13.02
CA SER A 322 -46.23 14.96 12.83
C SER A 322 -44.87 14.28 12.73
N SER A 323 -44.60 13.31 13.60
CA SER A 323 -43.54 12.32 13.37
C SER A 323 -43.99 11.35 12.28
N PRO A 324 -43.06 10.87 11.44
CA PRO A 324 -42.63 9.49 11.68
C PRO A 324 -41.11 9.28 11.45
N SER A 325 -40.50 8.49 12.34
CA SER A 325 -39.28 7.75 11.99
C SER A 325 -39.62 6.75 10.86
N PRO A 326 -38.71 6.50 9.91
CA PRO A 326 -37.80 5.37 10.15
C PRO A 326 -36.40 5.50 9.50
N SER A 327 -35.63 4.43 9.67
CA SER A 327 -34.36 4.08 9.02
C SER A 327 -33.11 4.84 9.49
N SER A 328 -32.05 4.06 9.69
CA SER A 328 -30.73 4.52 10.11
C SER A 328 -29.94 4.96 8.88
N GLU A 329 -29.88 6.27 8.63
CA GLU A 329 -28.81 6.79 7.76
C GLU A 329 -27.46 6.49 8.41
N GLY A 330 -26.60 5.78 7.69
CA GLY A 330 -25.36 5.27 8.24
C GLY A 330 -24.41 6.39 8.64
N THR A 331 -23.76 6.25 9.79
CA THR A 331 -22.73 7.18 10.31
C THR A 331 -21.49 7.16 9.42
N THR A 332 -21.59 7.82 8.27
CA THR A 332 -20.46 8.22 7.43
C THR A 332 -19.70 9.29 8.20
N SER A 333 -18.80 8.84 9.06
CA SER A 333 -18.00 9.69 9.95
C SER A 333 -17.19 10.69 9.14
N ARG A 334 -16.77 11.79 9.80
CA ARG A 334 -16.04 12.91 9.20
C ARG A 334 -14.56 12.56 8.88
N ILE A 335 -14.33 11.37 8.31
CA ILE A 335 -13.02 10.91 7.82
C ILE A 335 -12.47 11.96 6.87
N GLY A 336 -11.21 12.35 7.07
CA GLY A 336 -10.60 13.52 6.44
C GLY A 336 -10.79 13.57 4.92
N LYS A 337 -11.16 14.76 4.41
CA LYS A 337 -11.49 15.07 2.99
C LYS A 337 -10.32 14.75 2.03
N GLY A 338 -10.08 13.48 1.74
CA GLY A 338 -8.93 13.05 0.94
C GLY A 338 -8.66 11.55 0.84
N LYS A 339 -9.29 10.71 1.66
CA LYS A 339 -9.05 9.26 1.74
C LYS A 339 -10.39 8.53 1.84
N LYS A 340 -10.46 7.27 1.40
CA LYS A 340 -11.64 6.40 1.62
C LYS A 340 -11.21 5.07 2.24
N CYS A 341 -12.11 4.51 3.06
CA CYS A 341 -12.06 3.11 3.44
C CYS A 341 -12.23 2.23 2.19
N VAL A 342 -11.47 1.13 2.16
CA VAL A 342 -11.46 0.11 1.12
C VAL A 342 -11.38 -1.23 1.81
N GLY A 343 -12.13 -2.20 1.32
CA GLY A 343 -12.05 -3.56 1.83
C GLY A 343 -10.82 -4.28 1.32
N LEU A 344 -10.01 -4.83 2.22
CA LEU A 344 -9.03 -5.85 1.90
C LEU A 344 -9.60 -7.21 2.30
N PHE A 345 -10.10 -7.96 1.33
CA PHE A 345 -10.58 -9.31 1.52
C PHE A 345 -9.47 -10.30 1.16
N ILE A 346 -9.09 -11.17 2.09
CA ILE A 346 -7.98 -12.11 1.92
C ILE A 346 -8.51 -13.55 2.06
N LEU A 347 -8.23 -14.38 1.06
CA LEU A 347 -8.49 -15.82 1.08
C LEU A 347 -7.18 -16.59 1.06
N HIS A 348 -7.05 -17.56 1.96
CA HIS A 348 -5.89 -18.44 2.05
C HIS A 348 -6.28 -19.91 1.81
N LEU A 349 -5.43 -20.61 1.06
CA LEU A 349 -5.49 -22.05 0.86
C LEU A 349 -4.05 -22.58 0.91
N LYS A 350 -3.70 -23.21 2.05
CA LYS A 350 -2.35 -23.64 2.48
C LYS A 350 -1.19 -22.75 1.99
N GLU A 351 -0.71 -22.94 0.77
CA GLU A 351 0.42 -22.19 0.21
C GLU A 351 0.02 -20.98 -0.64
N VAL A 352 -1.16 -21.01 -1.25
CA VAL A 352 -1.75 -19.95 -2.10
C VAL A 352 -2.53 -18.96 -1.23
N SER A 353 -2.52 -17.68 -1.62
CA SER A 353 -3.55 -16.73 -1.17
C SER A 353 -4.00 -15.82 -2.31
N VAL A 354 -5.27 -15.40 -2.26
CA VAL A 354 -5.86 -14.42 -3.16
C VAL A 354 -6.29 -13.22 -2.33
N VAL A 355 -5.89 -12.03 -2.75
CA VAL A 355 -6.31 -10.78 -2.12
C VAL A 355 -7.16 -9.99 -3.11
N VAL A 356 -8.33 -9.57 -2.67
CA VAL A 356 -9.24 -8.71 -3.42
C VAL A 356 -9.36 -7.37 -2.68
N LEU A 357 -9.11 -6.26 -3.38
CA LEU A 357 -9.52 -4.93 -2.91
C LEU A 357 -10.96 -4.70 -3.37
N MET A 358 -11.83 -4.29 -2.46
CA MET A 358 -13.27 -4.11 -2.68
C MET A 358 -13.72 -2.71 -2.23
N GLU A 359 -14.81 -2.19 -2.81
CA GLU A 359 -15.46 -1.02 -2.20
C GLU A 359 -16.08 -1.40 -0.84
N GLU A 360 -16.12 -0.46 0.11
CA GLU A 360 -16.58 -0.70 1.49
C GLU A 360 -18.01 -1.28 1.55
N ALA A 361 -18.91 -0.81 0.69
CA ALA A 361 -20.28 -1.33 0.57
C ALA A 361 -20.34 -2.81 0.15
N ALA A 362 -19.29 -3.32 -0.53
CA ALA A 362 -19.23 -4.69 -1.01
C ALA A 362 -18.78 -5.69 0.07
N MET A 363 -17.89 -5.28 0.99
CA MET A 363 -17.57 -6.11 2.16
C MET A 363 -18.76 -6.25 3.11
N ASN A 364 -19.54 -5.18 3.24
CA ASN A 364 -20.78 -5.20 4.02
C ASN A 364 -21.91 -6.01 3.34
N ASN A 365 -21.71 -6.49 2.11
CA ASN A 365 -22.68 -7.31 1.38
C ASN A 365 -22.30 -8.80 1.44
N SER A 366 -22.93 -9.52 2.38
CA SER A 366 -22.68 -10.95 2.61
C SER A 366 -22.90 -11.82 1.37
N HIS A 367 -23.87 -11.50 0.51
CA HIS A 367 -24.12 -12.23 -0.74
C HIS A 367 -22.98 -12.06 -1.75
N HIS A 368 -22.44 -10.85 -1.91
CA HIS A 368 -21.27 -10.60 -2.76
C HIS A 368 -20.04 -11.37 -2.25
N ILE A 369 -19.76 -11.33 -0.94
CA ILE A 369 -18.63 -12.09 -0.39
C ILE A 369 -18.84 -13.60 -0.56
N THR A 370 -20.03 -14.13 -0.27
CA THR A 370 -20.34 -15.56 -0.46
C THR A 370 -20.12 -15.98 -1.91
N ARG A 371 -20.57 -15.15 -2.87
CA ARG A 371 -20.31 -15.37 -4.30
C ARG A 371 -18.82 -15.37 -4.63
N VAL A 372 -18.06 -14.39 -4.13
CA VAL A 372 -16.60 -14.29 -4.37
C VAL A 372 -15.85 -15.47 -3.74
N GLN A 373 -16.21 -15.90 -2.53
CA GLN A 373 -15.66 -17.10 -1.88
C GLN A 373 -15.90 -18.36 -2.72
N LEU A 374 -17.14 -18.58 -3.18
CA LEU A 374 -17.49 -19.74 -4.00
C LEU A 374 -16.77 -19.72 -5.36
N GLN A 375 -16.69 -18.57 -6.03
CA GLN A 375 -15.98 -18.41 -7.30
C GLN A 375 -14.46 -18.63 -7.19
N LEU A 376 -13.85 -18.19 -6.08
CA LEU A 376 -12.41 -18.32 -5.87
C LEU A 376 -12.00 -19.70 -5.35
N LYS A 377 -12.82 -20.36 -4.53
CA LYS A 377 -12.50 -21.65 -3.89
C LYS A 377 -11.96 -22.70 -4.87
N SER A 378 -12.75 -23.15 -5.85
CA SER A 378 -12.31 -24.25 -6.72
C SER A 378 -11.15 -23.83 -7.62
N ARG A 379 -11.11 -22.57 -8.05
CA ARG A 379 -10.00 -22.02 -8.85
C ARG A 379 -8.68 -21.98 -8.07
N MET A 380 -8.74 -21.68 -6.77
CA MET A 380 -7.59 -21.75 -5.87
C MET A 380 -7.17 -23.21 -5.61
N GLU A 381 -8.12 -24.14 -5.48
CA GLU A 381 -7.84 -25.59 -5.34
C GLU A 381 -7.12 -26.15 -6.58
N GLU A 382 -7.63 -25.87 -7.78
CA GLU A 382 -6.98 -26.23 -9.05
C GLU A 382 -5.57 -25.64 -9.17
N LEU A 383 -5.40 -24.37 -8.81
CA LEU A 383 -4.12 -23.67 -8.87
C LEU A 383 -3.11 -24.22 -7.85
N GLU A 384 -3.53 -24.52 -6.62
CA GLU A 384 -2.64 -25.09 -5.61
C GLU A 384 -2.19 -26.51 -5.98
N ASN A 385 -3.09 -27.34 -6.52
CA ASN A 385 -2.73 -28.68 -6.99
C ASN A 385 -1.64 -28.59 -8.07
N GLY A 386 -1.84 -27.74 -9.09
CA GLY A 386 -0.82 -27.49 -10.11
C GLY A 386 0.51 -26.95 -9.54
N LEU A 387 0.48 -26.04 -8.57
CA LEU A 387 1.70 -25.46 -7.96
C LEU A 387 2.44 -26.43 -7.01
N THR A 388 1.72 -27.37 -6.40
CA THR A 388 2.32 -28.39 -5.50
C THR A 388 2.96 -29.53 -6.28
N GLU A 389 2.41 -29.93 -7.43
CA GLU A 389 3.06 -30.85 -8.39
C GLU A 389 4.45 -30.33 -8.83
N ILE A 390 4.56 -29.04 -9.18
CA ILE A 390 5.84 -28.38 -9.54
C ILE A 390 6.85 -28.47 -8.40
N SER A 391 6.38 -28.27 -7.17
CA SER A 391 7.23 -28.32 -5.97
C SER A 391 7.77 -29.74 -5.73
N ALA A 392 6.97 -30.77 -5.96
CA ALA A 392 7.38 -32.17 -5.87
C ALA A 392 8.37 -32.58 -6.99
N GLN A 393 8.14 -32.15 -8.23
CA GLN A 393 9.07 -32.43 -9.34
C GLN A 393 10.48 -31.85 -9.09
N LYS A 394 10.55 -30.65 -8.50
CA LYS A 394 11.82 -30.01 -8.11
C LYS A 394 12.57 -30.77 -7.00
N THR A 395 11.88 -31.42 -6.07
CA THR A 395 12.55 -32.22 -5.01
C THR A 395 13.05 -33.58 -5.51
N PHE A 396 12.40 -34.18 -6.51
CA PHE A 396 12.89 -35.41 -7.15
C PHE A 396 14.18 -35.19 -7.95
N LYS A 397 14.23 -34.17 -8.84
CA LYS A 397 15.43 -33.86 -9.64
C LYS A 397 16.66 -33.45 -8.83
N LYS A 398 16.52 -33.22 -7.52
CA LYS A 398 17.63 -32.91 -6.60
C LYS A 398 18.07 -34.10 -5.73
N LYS A 399 17.62 -35.32 -6.08
CA LYS A 399 17.94 -36.58 -5.38
C LYS A 399 18.42 -37.72 -6.28
N SER A 400 18.37 -37.57 -7.60
CA SER A 400 19.17 -38.39 -8.51
C SER A 400 20.64 -37.97 -8.39
N PRO A 401 21.58 -38.87 -8.05
CA PRO A 401 23.02 -38.60 -8.14
C PRO A 401 23.47 -38.46 -9.59
#